data_AF-A0A0C2RW44-F1
#
_entry.id   AF-A0A0C2RW44-F1
#
_cell.length_a   1.000
_cell.length_b   1.000
_cell.length_c   1.000
_cell.angle_alpha   90.00
_cell.angle_beta   90.00
_cell.angle_gamma   90.00
#
_symmetry.space_group_name_H-M   'P 1'
#
loop_
_entity.id
_entity.type
_entity.pdbx_description
1 polymer ?
#
loop_
_entity_poly.entity_id
_entity_poly.type
_entity_poly.pdbx_seq_one_letter_code
_entity_poly.pdbx_strand_id
1 'polypeptide(L)'
;MVNPNVSQWTDLQFNPVGLHQLRENMHVSPQVFDQFMSRFKAAELAWFASGTSCDNKHFEDMHSLHPMFFSSRQPTVNQPPAQSERRVIRQNLVNLLFDVRLGLTDGKATLLDRAFGGSTIIMHVEGTVPPNTPIRAEYLKALVYLPRRVIQSLAENDKAVIANMVQNFIRVIGIPTVSCLQTAVAQQGWRYMAMPSTVPQPFHNRDSTIPEPLPQSNRFIFLGQADTGVDDSPSIQSYKDENVLLKQLLEDSDVKIAELQHMVARLRLQLSSVQRGLRQEAPLPLTTPERNNRSYHAIPTSVQQRHRHLSSDDRGGHELMPLDYDAVDVIDRNFDEYFQQLDINHDS
;
A
#
# COMPACT_ATOMS: atom_id res chain seq x y z
N MET A 1 41.72 -8.25 -10.85
CA MET A 1 41.27 -8.18 -12.25
C MET A 1 39.91 -7.52 -12.24
N VAL A 2 39.80 -6.27 -12.71
CA VAL A 2 38.50 -5.61 -12.88
C VAL A 2 37.85 -6.25 -14.10
N ASN A 3 36.65 -6.80 -13.95
CA ASN A 3 35.92 -7.38 -15.06
C ASN A 3 35.65 -6.26 -16.08
N PRO A 4 36.17 -6.33 -17.32
CA PRO A 4 36.06 -5.23 -18.29
C PRO A 4 34.62 -4.86 -18.64
N ASN A 5 33.63 -5.69 -18.25
CA ASN A 5 32.22 -5.40 -18.44
C ASN A 5 31.58 -4.50 -17.37
N VAL A 6 32.27 -4.13 -16.28
CA VAL A 6 31.65 -3.30 -15.21
C VAL A 6 31.19 -1.93 -15.74
N SER A 7 31.91 -1.34 -16.71
CA SER A 7 31.50 -0.06 -17.32
C SER A 7 30.20 -0.17 -18.12
N GLN A 8 29.77 -1.36 -18.55
CA GLN A 8 28.51 -1.54 -19.27
C GLN A 8 27.29 -1.47 -18.34
N TRP A 9 27.47 -1.64 -17.03
CA TRP A 9 26.38 -1.60 -16.06
C TRP A 9 26.14 -0.19 -15.50
N THR A 10 27.14 0.69 -15.52
CA THR A 10 27.03 2.06 -14.99
C THR A 10 26.19 2.98 -15.85
N ASP A 11 26.04 2.65 -17.13
CA ASP A 11 25.35 3.50 -18.11
C ASP A 11 23.89 3.09 -18.35
N LEU A 12 23.39 2.08 -17.63
CA LEU A 12 22.00 1.62 -17.74
C LEU A 12 21.02 2.69 -17.23
N GLN A 13 20.09 3.11 -18.09
CA GLN A 13 19.04 4.07 -17.75
C GLN A 13 17.65 3.44 -17.76
N PHE A 14 16.72 3.99 -16.97
CA PHE A 14 15.33 3.55 -16.97
C PHE A 14 14.60 4.06 -18.22
N ASN A 15 14.75 3.32 -19.31
CA ASN A 15 14.10 3.53 -20.61
C ASN A 15 14.06 2.19 -21.37
N PRO A 16 13.37 2.09 -22.53
CA PRO A 16 13.28 0.83 -23.27
C PRO A 16 14.65 0.22 -23.64
N VAL A 17 15.62 1.05 -24.00
CA VAL A 17 16.98 0.61 -24.36
C VAL A 17 17.69 -0.03 -23.16
N GLY A 18 17.64 0.61 -22.00
CA GLY A 18 18.27 0.08 -20.79
C GLY A 18 17.65 -1.23 -20.31
N LEU A 19 16.33 -1.40 -20.49
CA LEU A 19 15.66 -2.70 -20.21
C LEU A 19 16.15 -3.79 -21.17
N HIS A 20 16.32 -3.48 -22.45
CA HIS A 20 16.87 -4.42 -23.43
C HIS A 20 18.32 -4.82 -23.10
N GLN A 21 19.18 -3.84 -22.79
CA GLN A 21 20.58 -4.10 -22.43
C GLN A 21 20.70 -4.93 -21.14
N LEU A 22 19.86 -4.64 -20.14
CA LEU A 22 19.81 -5.42 -18.89
C LEU A 22 19.48 -6.89 -19.19
N ARG A 23 18.51 -7.14 -20.09
CA ARG A 23 18.14 -8.49 -20.51
C ARG A 23 19.28 -9.25 -21.18
N GLU A 24 19.97 -8.62 -22.12
CA GLU A 24 21.11 -9.22 -22.81
C GLU A 24 22.21 -9.61 -21.81
N ASN A 25 22.43 -8.78 -20.80
CA ASN A 25 23.45 -9.00 -19.78
C ASN A 25 23.11 -10.10 -18.75
N MET A 26 21.84 -10.46 -18.58
CA MET A 26 21.43 -11.50 -17.62
C MET A 26 21.74 -12.94 -18.10
N HIS A 27 22.21 -13.14 -19.34
CA HIS A 27 22.66 -14.43 -19.90
C HIS A 27 21.74 -15.64 -19.60
N VAL A 28 20.43 -15.43 -19.60
CA VAL A 28 19.45 -16.48 -19.33
C VAL A 28 19.27 -17.32 -20.59
N SER A 29 19.18 -18.65 -20.45
CA SER A 29 18.80 -19.53 -21.55
C SER A 29 17.48 -19.03 -22.19
N PRO A 30 17.38 -18.92 -23.52
CA PRO A 30 16.16 -18.44 -24.20
C PRO A 30 14.90 -19.18 -23.74
N GLN A 31 15.00 -20.49 -23.51
CA GLN A 31 13.88 -21.33 -23.06
C GLN A 31 13.35 -20.94 -21.68
N VAL A 32 14.26 -20.61 -20.74
CA VAL A 32 13.89 -20.18 -19.38
C VAL A 32 13.32 -18.77 -19.44
N PHE A 33 13.90 -17.91 -20.26
CA PHE A 33 13.40 -16.56 -20.47
C PHE A 33 11.98 -16.57 -21.04
N ASP A 34 11.72 -17.36 -22.08
CA ASP A 34 10.40 -17.48 -22.69
C ASP A 34 9.36 -18.04 -21.70
N GLN A 35 9.74 -19.06 -20.92
CA GLN A 35 8.86 -19.65 -19.91
C GLN A 35 8.50 -18.67 -18.78
N PHE A 36 9.43 -17.79 -18.37
CA PHE A 36 9.25 -16.88 -17.25
C PHE A 36 9.31 -15.40 -17.66
N MET A 37 8.94 -15.10 -18.91
CA MET A 37 9.06 -13.80 -19.54
C MET A 37 8.48 -12.67 -18.68
N SER A 38 7.29 -12.87 -18.09
CA SER A 38 6.65 -11.86 -17.23
C SER A 38 7.46 -11.58 -15.97
N ARG A 39 8.09 -12.59 -15.36
CA ARG A 39 8.94 -12.43 -14.18
C ARG A 39 10.24 -11.72 -14.52
N PHE A 40 10.84 -12.02 -15.67
CA PHE A 40 12.03 -11.30 -16.12
C PHE A 40 11.72 -9.83 -16.40
N LYS A 41 10.61 -9.53 -17.08
CA LYS A 41 10.16 -8.13 -17.27
C LYS A 41 9.90 -7.41 -15.94
N ALA A 42 9.27 -8.08 -14.98
CA ALA A 42 9.08 -7.54 -13.64
C ALA A 42 10.41 -7.29 -12.92
N ALA A 43 11.36 -8.23 -13.01
CA ALA A 43 12.69 -8.11 -12.43
C ALA A 43 13.51 -6.98 -13.08
N GLU A 44 13.40 -6.79 -14.40
CA GLU A 44 14.02 -5.68 -15.13
C GLU A 44 13.52 -4.33 -14.57
N LEU A 45 12.20 -4.19 -14.36
CA LEU A 45 11.63 -2.97 -13.76
C LEU A 45 12.00 -2.82 -12.28
N ALA A 46 11.97 -3.91 -11.51
CA ALA A 46 12.34 -3.93 -10.10
C ALA A 46 13.82 -3.55 -9.89
N TRP A 47 14.69 -3.92 -10.83
CA TRP A 47 16.10 -3.51 -10.84
C TRP A 47 16.22 -1.98 -10.84
N PHE A 48 15.53 -1.30 -11.76
CA PHE A 48 15.54 0.17 -11.84
C PHE A 48 14.77 0.84 -10.70
N ALA A 49 13.72 0.20 -10.16
CA ALA A 49 12.96 0.73 -9.03
C ALA A 49 13.70 0.56 -7.69
N SER A 50 14.61 -0.42 -7.58
CA SER A 50 15.36 -0.69 -6.36
C SER A 50 16.21 0.50 -5.95
N GLY A 51 16.12 0.88 -4.68
CA GLY A 51 16.89 2.00 -4.13
C GLY A 51 16.36 3.38 -4.51
N THR A 52 15.38 3.50 -5.43
CA THR A 52 14.78 4.79 -5.80
C THR A 52 14.33 5.53 -4.55
N SER A 53 13.50 4.93 -3.69
CA SER A 53 13.02 5.56 -2.45
C SER A 53 14.11 6.01 -1.45
N CYS A 54 15.36 5.59 -1.61
CA CYS A 54 16.47 5.84 -0.67
C CYS A 54 17.64 6.63 -1.29
N ASP A 55 17.50 7.12 -2.53
CA ASP A 55 18.59 7.79 -3.26
C ASP A 55 18.78 9.28 -2.89
N ASN A 56 17.92 9.81 -2.01
CA ASN A 56 17.85 11.23 -1.63
C ASN A 56 17.63 12.21 -2.79
N LYS A 57 17.16 11.72 -3.95
CA LYS A 57 16.89 12.55 -5.15
C LYS A 57 15.41 12.92 -5.30
N HIS A 58 14.58 12.63 -4.28
CA HIS A 58 13.14 12.98 -4.27
C HIS A 58 12.87 14.45 -3.94
N PHE A 59 13.88 15.20 -3.48
CA PHE A 59 13.74 16.62 -3.13
C PHE A 59 13.97 17.49 -4.37
N GLU A 60 13.05 17.37 -5.31
CA GLU A 60 13.05 18.22 -6.50
C GLU A 60 12.20 19.47 -6.26
N ASP A 61 12.51 20.53 -7.01
CA ASP A 61 11.64 21.70 -7.02
C ASP A 61 10.25 21.30 -7.51
N MET A 62 9.21 21.86 -6.90
CA MET A 62 7.80 21.51 -7.19
C MET A 62 7.43 21.67 -8.67
N HIS A 63 8.21 22.47 -9.41
CA HIS A 63 8.00 22.73 -10.82
C HIS A 63 9.06 22.10 -11.73
N SER A 64 9.95 21.28 -11.19
CA SER A 64 10.92 20.52 -11.96
C SER A 64 10.47 19.07 -12.16
N LEU A 65 10.88 18.49 -13.29
CA LEU A 65 10.64 17.08 -13.60
C LEU A 65 11.88 16.27 -13.26
N HIS A 66 11.67 15.08 -12.72
CA HIS A 66 12.77 14.20 -12.36
C HIS A 66 13.61 13.80 -13.58
N PRO A 67 14.96 13.71 -13.49
CA PRO A 67 15.81 13.27 -14.60
C PRO A 67 15.33 11.98 -15.26
N MET A 68 14.82 11.03 -14.47
CA MET A 68 14.23 9.78 -14.95
C MET A 68 13.02 9.98 -15.88
N PHE A 69 12.25 11.05 -15.68
CA PHE A 69 11.16 11.43 -16.57
C PHE A 69 11.69 11.74 -17.98
N PHE A 70 12.80 12.46 -18.10
CA PHE A 70 13.43 12.73 -19.39
C PHE A 70 14.07 11.47 -19.99
N SER A 71 14.82 10.69 -19.20
CA SER A 71 15.43 9.43 -19.66
C SER A 71 14.40 8.46 -20.22
N SER A 72 13.26 8.29 -19.53
CA SER A 72 12.16 7.42 -19.97
C SER A 72 11.50 7.87 -21.27
N ARG A 73 11.74 9.11 -21.71
CA ARG A 73 11.18 9.72 -22.91
C ARG A 73 12.15 9.80 -24.09
N GLN A 74 13.43 9.50 -23.88
CA GLN A 74 14.42 9.54 -24.95
C GLN A 74 13.97 8.66 -26.13
N PRO A 75 14.11 9.15 -27.37
CA PRO A 75 13.70 8.41 -28.55
C PRO A 75 14.54 7.13 -28.69
N THR A 76 13.88 6.01 -28.97
CA THR A 76 14.53 4.76 -29.37
C THR A 76 14.90 4.87 -30.85
N VAL A 77 16.20 4.80 -31.14
CA VAL A 77 16.72 4.78 -32.51
C VAL A 77 16.22 3.48 -33.16
N ASN A 78 15.22 3.57 -34.04
CA ASN A 78 14.68 2.49 -34.89
C ASN A 78 13.56 1.57 -34.34
N GLN A 79 12.71 2.02 -33.41
CA GLN A 79 11.58 1.21 -32.91
C GLN A 79 10.20 1.80 -33.21
N PRO A 80 9.10 0.99 -33.17
CA PRO A 80 7.71 1.45 -33.26
C PRO A 80 7.46 2.69 -32.40
N PRO A 81 6.36 3.45 -32.62
CA PRO A 81 6.17 4.76 -31.99
C PRO A 81 6.44 4.66 -30.49
N ALA A 82 7.51 5.30 -30.01
CA ALA A 82 8.08 5.15 -28.66
C ALA A 82 7.04 5.31 -27.53
N GLN A 83 5.88 5.88 -27.85
CA GLN A 83 4.69 5.96 -27.03
C GLN A 83 4.13 4.59 -26.61
N SER A 84 3.95 3.62 -27.51
CA SER A 84 3.35 2.34 -27.17
C SER A 84 4.23 1.54 -26.21
N GLU A 85 5.55 1.59 -26.39
CA GLU A 85 6.51 0.97 -25.47
C GLU A 85 6.50 1.65 -24.09
N ARG A 86 6.47 2.99 -24.05
CA ARG A 86 6.36 3.75 -22.79
C ARG A 86 5.06 3.41 -22.05
N ARG A 87 3.95 3.29 -22.77
CA ARG A 87 2.68 2.83 -22.20
C ARG A 87 2.83 1.45 -21.58
N VAL A 88 3.42 0.50 -22.31
CA VAL A 88 3.66 -0.87 -21.80
C VAL A 88 4.57 -0.86 -20.57
N ILE A 89 5.65 -0.08 -20.57
CA ILE A 89 6.56 0.04 -19.41
C ILE A 89 5.82 0.62 -18.21
N ARG A 90 5.06 1.71 -18.40
CA ARG A 90 4.25 2.34 -17.34
C ARG A 90 3.21 1.38 -16.79
N GLN A 91 2.46 0.70 -17.65
CA GLN A 91 1.47 -0.29 -17.24
C GLN A 91 2.13 -1.46 -16.51
N ASN A 92 3.31 -1.91 -16.94
CA ASN A 92 4.07 -2.93 -16.24
C ASN A 92 4.62 -2.46 -14.90
N LEU A 93 4.96 -1.18 -14.75
CA LEU A 93 5.39 -0.61 -13.47
C LEU A 93 4.21 -0.44 -12.50
N VAL A 94 3.07 0.02 -13.00
CA VAL A 94 1.81 0.05 -12.24
C VAL A 94 1.40 -1.37 -11.85
N ASN A 95 1.52 -2.33 -12.78
CA ASN A 95 1.36 -3.74 -12.44
C ASN A 95 2.38 -4.12 -11.37
N LEU A 96 3.68 -3.93 -11.52
CA LEU A 96 4.66 -4.27 -10.48
C LEU A 96 4.31 -3.66 -9.09
N LEU A 97 3.81 -2.43 -9.04
CA LEU A 97 3.35 -1.80 -7.80
C LEU A 97 2.16 -2.54 -7.15
N PHE A 98 1.19 -2.97 -7.96
CA PHE A 98 -0.10 -3.50 -7.50
C PHE A 98 -0.26 -5.03 -7.65
N ASP A 99 0.58 -5.67 -8.44
CA ASP A 99 0.31 -6.98 -9.00
C ASP A 99 0.53 -8.06 -7.96
N VAL A 100 -0.35 -9.04 -8.06
CA VAL A 100 -0.57 -10.21 -7.22
C VAL A 100 -0.31 -11.48 -8.05
N ARG A 101 -0.04 -11.31 -9.34
CA ARG A 101 -0.32 -12.31 -10.35
C ARG A 101 0.98 -12.84 -10.93
N LEU A 102 1.12 -14.16 -10.77
CA LEU A 102 2.24 -15.03 -11.15
C LEU A 102 3.42 -14.96 -10.20
N GLY A 103 3.36 -15.86 -9.21
CA GLY A 103 4.28 -15.97 -8.10
C GLY A 103 5.74 -15.92 -8.50
N LEU A 104 6.55 -15.47 -7.55
CA LEU A 104 7.98 -15.16 -7.61
C LEU A 104 8.26 -13.73 -8.10
N THR A 105 8.37 -12.91 -7.05
CA THR A 105 8.88 -11.54 -6.89
C THR A 105 7.97 -10.35 -7.22
N ASP A 106 7.47 -9.75 -6.12
CA ASP A 106 7.20 -8.33 -5.89
C ASP A 106 5.88 -7.70 -6.31
N GLY A 107 4.79 -8.39 -5.99
CA GLY A 107 3.64 -7.73 -5.36
C GLY A 107 3.89 -7.46 -3.89
N LYS A 108 4.76 -6.51 -3.51
CA LYS A 108 5.22 -6.38 -2.10
C LYS A 108 4.07 -6.35 -1.11
N ALA A 109 3.07 -5.51 -1.35
CA ALA A 109 1.88 -5.45 -0.50
C ALA A 109 1.11 -6.78 -0.44
N THR A 110 0.85 -7.41 -1.57
CA THR A 110 0.07 -8.66 -1.57
C THR A 110 0.83 -9.85 -1.04
N LEU A 111 2.12 -9.95 -1.36
CA LEU A 111 2.98 -10.98 -0.80
C LEU A 111 3.11 -10.77 0.70
N LEU A 112 3.27 -9.55 1.18
CA LEU A 112 3.27 -9.25 2.61
C LEU A 112 1.96 -9.69 3.27
N ASP A 113 0.83 -9.32 2.67
CA ASP A 113 -0.50 -9.67 3.19
C ASP A 113 -0.76 -11.18 3.18
N ARG A 114 -0.31 -11.89 2.14
CA ARG A 114 -0.47 -13.35 2.00
C ARG A 114 0.50 -14.15 2.87
N ALA A 115 1.78 -13.79 2.84
CA ALA A 115 2.84 -14.54 3.51
C ALA A 115 2.86 -14.28 5.03
N PHE A 116 2.50 -13.07 5.46
CA PHE A 116 2.58 -12.67 6.87
C PHE A 116 1.22 -12.29 7.48
N GLY A 117 0.13 -12.36 6.71
CA GLY A 117 -1.22 -12.11 7.25
C GLY A 117 -1.57 -10.63 7.43
N GLY A 118 -0.89 -9.71 6.74
CA GLY A 118 -1.16 -8.28 6.79
C GLY A 118 -2.39 -7.80 6.01
N SER A 119 -2.68 -6.50 6.08
CA SER A 119 -3.63 -5.81 5.23
C SER A 119 -3.04 -4.48 4.77
N THR A 120 -2.78 -4.39 3.47
CA THR A 120 -2.17 -3.21 2.85
C THR A 120 -3.15 -2.54 1.90
N ILE A 121 -3.27 -1.21 1.96
CA ILE A 121 -3.94 -0.41 0.94
C ILE A 121 -2.89 0.36 0.15
N ILE A 122 -2.97 0.32 -1.18
CA ILE A 122 -2.16 1.16 -2.06
C ILE A 122 -3.12 2.02 -2.88
N MET A 123 -2.88 3.31 -2.94
CA MET A 123 -3.64 4.26 -3.75
C MET A 123 -2.68 4.96 -4.72
N HIS A 124 -3.07 5.04 -5.99
CA HIS A 124 -2.29 5.70 -7.03
C HIS A 124 -3.22 6.56 -7.88
N VAL A 125 -2.84 7.82 -8.09
CA VAL A 125 -3.47 8.73 -9.06
C VAL A 125 -2.40 9.07 -10.10
N GLU A 126 -2.77 9.01 -11.36
CA GLU A 126 -1.89 9.45 -12.44
C GLU A 126 -1.80 10.99 -12.44
N GLY A 127 -0.60 11.52 -12.65
CA GLY A 127 -0.40 12.97 -12.78
C GLY A 127 -0.91 13.55 -14.10
N THR A 128 -1.28 12.71 -15.07
CA THR A 128 -1.78 13.14 -16.38
C THR A 128 -3.29 13.06 -16.47
N VAL A 129 -3.87 14.02 -17.16
CA VAL A 129 -5.30 14.06 -17.52
C VAL A 129 -5.41 14.40 -19.00
N PRO A 130 -6.50 14.04 -19.72
CA PRO A 130 -6.65 14.47 -21.11
C PRO A 130 -6.50 16.00 -21.26
N PRO A 131 -6.00 16.52 -22.39
CA PRO A 131 -5.85 17.96 -22.54
C PRO A 131 -7.17 18.72 -22.41
N ASN A 132 -7.09 19.97 -21.94
CA ASN A 132 -8.24 20.82 -21.58
C ASN A 132 -9.14 20.27 -20.45
N THR A 133 -8.75 19.19 -19.77
CA THR A 133 -9.46 18.68 -18.60
C THR A 133 -9.31 19.62 -17.41
N PRO A 134 -10.40 20.07 -16.78
CA PRO A 134 -10.33 20.84 -15.54
C PRO A 134 -9.64 20.04 -14.43
N ILE A 135 -8.73 20.68 -13.69
CA ILE A 135 -8.04 20.04 -12.57
C ILE A 135 -8.97 20.01 -11.35
N ARG A 136 -9.93 19.08 -11.35
CA ARG A 136 -10.88 18.86 -10.27
C ARG A 136 -11.09 17.38 -10.03
N ALA A 137 -11.56 17.02 -8.84
CA ALA A 137 -11.67 15.62 -8.41
C ALA A 137 -12.54 14.78 -9.36
N GLU A 138 -13.66 15.32 -9.84
CA GLU A 138 -14.61 14.64 -10.74
C GLU A 138 -14.02 14.26 -12.12
N TYR A 139 -12.81 14.73 -12.44
CA TYR A 139 -12.06 14.37 -13.64
C TYR A 139 -10.89 13.43 -13.39
N LEU A 140 -10.67 13.05 -12.12
CA LEU A 140 -9.57 12.17 -11.71
C LEU A 140 -10.09 10.79 -11.36
N LYS A 141 -9.19 9.82 -11.44
CA LYS A 141 -9.43 8.45 -10.98
C LYS A 141 -8.24 7.97 -10.16
N ALA A 142 -8.50 7.16 -9.15
CA ALA A 142 -7.48 6.47 -8.39
C ALA A 142 -7.55 4.97 -8.66
N LEU A 143 -6.40 4.37 -8.97
CA LEU A 143 -6.21 2.94 -8.93
C LEU A 143 -5.86 2.53 -7.50
N VAL A 144 -6.69 1.66 -6.92
CA VAL A 144 -6.58 1.25 -5.53
C VAL A 144 -6.41 -0.25 -5.44
N TYR A 145 -5.42 -0.72 -4.69
CA TYR A 145 -5.33 -2.10 -4.26
C TYR A 145 -5.86 -2.23 -2.84
N LEU A 146 -6.73 -3.22 -2.64
CA LEU A 146 -7.29 -3.54 -1.34
C LEU A 146 -7.63 -5.05 -1.30
N PRO A 147 -7.12 -5.84 -0.33
CA PRO A 147 -7.36 -7.27 -0.30
C PRO A 147 -8.85 -7.59 -0.21
N ARG A 148 -9.38 -8.40 -1.14
CA ARG A 148 -10.81 -8.74 -1.20
C ARG A 148 -11.34 -9.34 0.11
N ARG A 149 -10.51 -10.14 0.80
CA ARG A 149 -10.85 -10.71 2.12
C ARG A 149 -11.22 -9.64 3.15
N VAL A 150 -10.56 -8.48 3.09
CA VAL A 150 -10.79 -7.36 4.01
C VAL A 150 -12.12 -6.71 3.66
N ILE A 151 -12.34 -6.38 2.38
CA ILE A 151 -13.59 -5.77 1.92
C ILE A 151 -14.81 -6.64 2.24
N GLN A 152 -14.68 -7.96 2.06
CA GLN A 152 -15.74 -8.92 2.35
C GLN A 152 -16.06 -9.03 3.85
N SER A 153 -15.11 -8.71 4.73
CA SER A 153 -15.34 -8.75 6.19
C SER A 153 -15.87 -7.43 6.77
N LEU A 154 -15.83 -6.33 6.01
CA LEU A 154 -16.23 -5.01 6.48
C LEU A 154 -17.75 -4.80 6.40
N ALA A 155 -18.30 -4.08 7.39
CA ALA A 155 -19.67 -3.58 7.32
C ALA A 155 -19.79 -2.46 6.27
N GLU A 156 -20.99 -2.15 5.79
CA GLU A 156 -21.19 -1.10 4.78
C GLU A 156 -20.71 0.28 5.26
N ASN A 157 -20.88 0.60 6.55
CA ASN A 157 -20.36 1.84 7.12
C ASN A 157 -18.83 1.91 7.05
N ASP A 158 -18.12 0.80 7.26
CA ASP A 158 -16.65 0.77 7.17
C ASP A 158 -16.17 0.85 5.71
N LYS A 159 -16.94 0.30 4.77
CA LYS A 159 -16.67 0.47 3.33
C LYS A 159 -16.79 1.94 2.92
N ALA A 160 -17.74 2.68 3.49
CA ALA A 160 -17.86 4.12 3.27
C ALA A 160 -16.65 4.90 3.78
N VAL A 161 -16.06 4.49 4.91
CA VAL A 161 -14.80 5.08 5.41
C VAL A 161 -13.68 4.89 4.39
N ILE A 162 -13.51 3.70 3.82
CA ILE A 162 -12.50 3.45 2.79
C ILE A 162 -12.76 4.28 1.54
N ALA A 163 -14.01 4.35 1.06
CA ALA A 163 -14.37 5.16 -0.08
C ALA A 163 -14.04 6.65 0.16
N ASN A 164 -14.35 7.17 1.34
CA ASN A 164 -14.03 8.53 1.75
C ASN A 164 -12.50 8.77 1.82
N MET A 165 -11.73 7.80 2.32
CA MET A 165 -10.26 7.87 2.30
C MET A 165 -9.74 8.02 0.87
N VAL A 166 -10.27 7.25 -0.09
CA VAL A 166 -9.87 7.33 -1.50
C VAL A 166 -10.28 8.66 -2.13
N GLN A 167 -11.50 9.15 -1.87
CA GLN A 167 -11.94 10.47 -2.36
C GLN A 167 -11.06 11.60 -1.80
N ASN A 168 -10.73 11.54 -0.52
CA ASN A 168 -9.82 12.50 0.11
C ASN A 168 -8.41 12.40 -0.48
N PHE A 169 -7.91 11.19 -0.77
CA PHE A 169 -6.64 11.02 -1.47
C PHE A 169 -6.67 11.67 -2.86
N ILE A 170 -7.73 11.48 -3.64
CA ILE A 170 -7.89 12.12 -4.96
C ILE A 170 -7.87 13.65 -4.84
N ARG A 171 -8.61 14.22 -3.88
CA ARG A 171 -8.71 15.68 -3.69
C ARG A 171 -7.42 16.29 -3.17
N VAL A 172 -6.86 15.71 -2.10
CA VAL A 172 -5.72 16.29 -1.37
C VAL A 172 -4.40 15.98 -2.05
N ILE A 173 -4.25 14.82 -2.68
CA ILE A 173 -2.99 14.40 -3.32
C ILE A 173 -3.11 14.41 -4.84
N GLY A 174 -4.20 13.86 -5.39
CA GLY A 174 -4.40 13.75 -6.83
C GLY A 174 -4.43 15.10 -7.56
N ILE A 175 -5.25 16.04 -7.09
CA ILE A 175 -5.36 17.39 -7.69
C ILE A 175 -4.00 18.11 -7.72
N PRO A 176 -3.26 18.24 -6.59
CA PRO A 176 -1.92 18.83 -6.63
C PRO A 176 -0.94 18.07 -7.53
N THR A 177 -1.00 16.74 -7.58
CA THR A 177 -0.13 15.93 -8.44
C THR A 177 -0.29 16.32 -9.91
N VAL A 178 -1.54 16.43 -10.38
CA VAL A 178 -1.84 16.84 -11.77
C VAL A 178 -1.42 18.29 -12.02
N SER A 179 -1.72 19.19 -11.09
CA SER A 179 -1.34 20.60 -11.20
C SER A 179 0.18 20.81 -11.26
N CYS A 180 0.94 20.09 -10.43
CA CYS A 180 2.40 20.13 -10.43
C CYS A 180 2.95 19.62 -11.76
N LEU A 181 2.46 18.47 -12.25
CA LEU A 181 2.91 17.93 -13.54
C LEU A 181 2.64 18.91 -14.69
N GLN A 182 1.42 19.45 -14.78
CA GLN A 182 1.07 20.41 -15.83
C GLN A 182 1.94 21.67 -15.78
N THR A 183 2.21 22.19 -14.57
CA THR A 183 3.07 23.36 -14.38
C THR A 183 4.51 23.05 -14.80
N ALA A 184 5.05 21.92 -14.38
CA ALA A 184 6.41 21.51 -14.71
C ALA A 184 6.59 21.29 -16.21
N VAL A 185 5.63 20.64 -16.86
CA VAL A 185 5.59 20.47 -18.33
C VAL A 185 5.54 21.83 -19.05
N ALA A 186 4.69 22.75 -18.60
CA ALA A 186 4.60 24.09 -19.19
C ALA A 186 5.90 24.89 -19.06
N GLN A 187 6.63 24.76 -17.95
CA GLN A 187 7.92 25.40 -17.74
C GLN A 187 9.02 24.85 -18.65
N GLN A 188 8.92 23.60 -19.10
CA GLN A 188 9.80 23.04 -20.13
C GLN A 188 9.45 23.53 -21.55
N GLY A 189 8.47 24.43 -21.70
CA GLY A 189 8.01 24.93 -22.99
C GLY A 189 7.17 23.93 -23.78
N TRP A 190 6.83 22.78 -23.19
CA TRP A 190 5.99 21.77 -23.84
C TRP A 190 4.56 22.27 -23.90
N ARG A 191 4.02 22.37 -25.11
CA ARG A 191 2.66 22.82 -25.36
C ARG A 191 1.82 21.68 -25.90
N TYR A 192 0.55 21.63 -25.49
CA TYR A 192 -0.42 20.79 -26.18
C TYR A 192 -0.61 21.32 -27.60
N MET A 193 -0.53 20.42 -28.58
CA MET A 193 -1.00 20.66 -29.93
C MET A 193 -2.46 21.13 -29.85
N ALA A 194 -2.81 22.11 -30.67
CA ALA A 194 -4.14 22.73 -30.66
C ALA A 194 -5.21 21.67 -30.96
N MET A 195 -5.84 21.15 -29.91
CA MET A 195 -6.92 20.18 -30.00
C MET A 195 -8.28 20.88 -30.02
N PRO A 196 -9.33 20.22 -30.55
CA PRO A 196 -10.69 20.72 -30.44
C PRO A 196 -11.03 21.07 -28.98
N SER A 197 -11.64 22.23 -28.79
CA SER A 197 -11.90 22.89 -27.50
C SER A 197 -12.93 22.19 -26.60
N THR A 198 -13.20 20.91 -26.83
CA THR A 198 -14.22 20.17 -26.07
C THR A 198 -13.64 19.73 -24.74
N VAL A 199 -14.09 20.36 -23.67
CA VAL A 199 -13.84 19.92 -22.30
C VAL A 199 -14.43 18.51 -22.14
N PRO A 200 -13.65 17.51 -21.68
CA PRO A 200 -14.18 16.18 -21.39
C PRO A 200 -15.34 16.23 -20.39
N GLN A 201 -16.23 15.24 -20.43
CA GLN A 201 -17.27 15.12 -19.42
C GLN A 201 -16.66 14.59 -18.11
N PRO A 202 -17.12 15.08 -16.94
CA PRO A 202 -16.70 14.54 -15.66
C PRO A 202 -17.15 13.08 -15.54
N PHE A 203 -16.44 12.31 -14.72
CA PHE A 203 -16.85 10.95 -14.42
C PHE A 203 -18.21 10.95 -13.70
N HIS A 204 -19.09 10.02 -14.10
CA HIS A 204 -20.38 9.86 -13.44
C HIS A 204 -20.22 9.22 -12.06
N ASN A 205 -20.96 9.75 -11.08
CA ASN A 205 -21.09 9.13 -9.77
C ASN A 205 -21.63 7.72 -9.93
N ARG A 206 -21.00 6.75 -9.27
CA ARG A 206 -21.49 5.38 -9.18
C ARG A 206 -22.34 5.23 -7.93
N ASP A 207 -23.36 4.38 -8.01
CA ASP A 207 -24.26 4.08 -6.89
C ASP A 207 -23.57 3.25 -5.80
N SER A 208 -22.49 2.52 -6.12
CA SER A 208 -21.77 1.66 -5.17
C SER A 208 -20.66 2.42 -4.45
N THR A 209 -20.64 2.30 -3.12
CA THR A 209 -19.61 2.88 -2.23
C THR A 209 -18.20 2.42 -2.57
N ILE A 210 -18.02 1.11 -2.80
CA ILE A 210 -16.77 0.54 -3.34
C ILE A 210 -17.10 -0.03 -4.74
N PRO A 211 -16.36 0.35 -5.80
CA PRO A 211 -16.59 -0.19 -7.13
C PRO A 211 -16.29 -1.70 -7.17
N GLU A 212 -16.80 -2.40 -8.19
CA GLU A 212 -16.38 -3.78 -8.44
C GLU A 212 -14.87 -3.85 -8.76
N PRO A 213 -14.18 -4.93 -8.34
CA PRO A 213 -12.78 -5.11 -8.66
C PRO A 213 -12.59 -5.36 -10.14
N LEU A 214 -11.42 -4.98 -10.66
CA LEU A 214 -11.01 -5.35 -12.01
C LEU A 214 -10.92 -6.89 -12.13
N PRO A 215 -11.27 -7.46 -13.29
CA PRO A 215 -11.34 -8.91 -13.48
C PRO A 215 -10.11 -9.64 -12.94
N GLN A 216 -10.36 -10.67 -12.12
CA GLN A 216 -9.32 -11.56 -11.56
C GLN A 216 -8.20 -10.80 -10.81
N SER A 217 -8.53 -9.69 -10.14
CA SER A 217 -7.59 -8.89 -9.36
C SER A 217 -8.19 -8.38 -8.05
N ASN A 218 -7.36 -7.81 -7.19
CA ASN A 218 -7.76 -7.07 -5.99
C ASN A 218 -7.64 -5.55 -6.20
N ARG A 219 -7.77 -5.09 -7.45
CA ARG A 219 -7.62 -3.69 -7.84
C ARG A 219 -8.98 -3.09 -8.14
N PHE A 220 -9.14 -1.83 -7.80
CA PHE A 220 -10.36 -1.07 -7.88
C PHE A 220 -10.06 0.26 -8.57
N ILE A 221 -10.95 0.72 -9.45
CA ILE A 221 -10.87 2.06 -10.03
C ILE A 221 -11.92 2.92 -9.33
N PHE A 222 -11.47 3.79 -8.45
CA PHE A 222 -12.31 4.81 -7.85
C PHE A 222 -12.32 6.04 -8.74
N LEU A 223 -13.50 6.46 -9.15
CA LEU A 223 -13.71 7.71 -9.87
C LEU A 223 -13.85 8.82 -8.85
N GLY A 224 -13.15 9.93 -9.04
CA GLY A 224 -13.28 11.08 -8.16
C GLY A 224 -14.68 11.68 -8.28
N GLN A 225 -15.15 12.24 -7.18
CA GLN A 225 -16.48 12.83 -7.08
C GLN A 225 -16.36 14.33 -6.87
N ALA A 226 -17.29 15.06 -7.49
CA ALA A 226 -17.42 16.50 -7.26
C ALA A 226 -17.60 16.75 -5.76
N ASP A 227 -17.00 17.84 -5.29
CA ASP A 227 -17.27 18.31 -3.95
C ASP A 227 -18.72 18.80 -3.90
N THR A 228 -19.58 18.04 -3.22
CA THR A 228 -21.00 18.39 -3.07
C THR A 228 -21.17 19.58 -2.11
N GLY A 229 -20.10 20.06 -1.47
CA GLY A 229 -20.14 21.10 -0.44
C GLY A 229 -20.83 20.65 0.84
N VAL A 230 -21.37 19.43 0.85
CA VAL A 230 -21.82 18.72 2.04
C VAL A 230 -20.59 17.99 2.53
N ASP A 231 -19.89 18.61 3.48
CA ASP A 231 -18.76 18.00 4.18
C ASP A 231 -19.29 16.89 5.09
N ASP A 232 -19.79 15.81 4.48
CA ASP A 232 -20.24 14.57 5.13
C ASP A 232 -19.04 13.70 5.55
N SER A 233 -17.81 14.16 5.27
CA SER A 233 -16.66 13.69 6.02
C SER A 233 -16.95 14.01 7.48
N PRO A 234 -16.94 13.04 8.43
CA PRO A 234 -16.85 13.39 9.84
C PRO A 234 -15.69 14.37 9.95
N SER A 235 -16.03 15.64 10.19
CA SER A 235 -15.07 16.71 9.98
C SER A 235 -13.84 16.39 10.83
N ILE A 236 -12.66 16.84 10.41
CA ILE A 236 -11.47 16.74 11.26
C ILE A 236 -11.79 17.27 12.68
N GLN A 237 -12.74 18.20 12.79
CA GLN A 237 -13.30 18.66 14.04
C GLN A 237 -14.09 17.58 14.80
N SER A 238 -14.99 16.83 14.17
CA SER A 238 -15.68 15.68 14.78
C SER A 238 -14.71 14.66 15.39
N TYR A 239 -13.65 14.29 14.66
CA TYR A 239 -12.63 13.40 15.22
C TYR A 239 -11.81 14.04 16.34
N LYS A 240 -11.56 15.36 16.29
CA LYS A 240 -10.93 16.08 17.40
C LYS A 240 -11.83 16.05 18.62
N ASP A 241 -13.12 16.27 18.45
CA ASP A 241 -14.10 16.30 19.53
C ASP A 241 -14.27 14.91 20.16
N GLU A 242 -14.32 13.85 19.35
CA GLU A 242 -14.31 12.46 19.83
C GLU A 242 -13.01 12.12 20.56
N ASN A 243 -11.85 12.55 20.05
CA ASN A 243 -10.58 12.35 20.75
C ASN A 243 -10.49 13.11 22.08
N VAL A 244 -11.10 14.29 22.18
CA VAL A 244 -11.21 15.03 23.44
C VAL A 244 -12.08 14.25 24.42
N LEU A 245 -13.23 13.73 23.97
CA LEU A 245 -14.10 12.91 24.81
C LEU A 245 -13.41 11.62 25.29
N LEU A 246 -12.70 10.92 24.40
CA LEU A 246 -11.95 9.71 24.75
C LEU A 246 -10.83 9.98 25.74
N LYS A 247 -10.12 11.11 25.60
CA LYS A 247 -9.11 11.52 26.58
C LYS A 247 -9.74 11.79 27.94
N GLN A 248 -10.86 12.48 27.98
CA GLN A 248 -11.56 12.77 29.24
C GLN A 248 -12.07 11.49 29.90
N LEU A 249 -12.61 10.55 29.13
CA LEU A 249 -13.04 9.25 29.64
C LEU A 249 -11.87 8.41 30.19
N LEU A 250 -10.70 8.50 29.56
CA LEU A 250 -9.48 7.84 30.03
C LEU A 250 -9.00 8.44 31.36
N GLU A 251 -8.97 9.77 31.46
CA GLU A 251 -8.63 10.50 32.70
C GLU A 251 -9.58 10.15 33.85
N ASP A 252 -10.89 10.13 33.59
CA ASP A 252 -11.91 9.74 34.58
C ASP A 252 -11.73 8.27 35.03
N SER A 253 -11.35 7.39 34.11
CA SER A 253 -11.08 5.99 34.39
C SER A 253 -9.83 5.83 35.28
N ASP A 254 -8.77 6.61 35.05
CA ASP A 254 -7.56 6.59 35.88
C ASP A 254 -7.84 7.08 37.31
N VAL A 255 -8.66 8.12 37.47
CA VAL A 255 -9.12 8.58 38.79
C VAL A 255 -9.87 7.46 39.52
N LYS A 256 -10.78 6.76 38.82
CA LYS A 256 -11.54 5.65 39.41
C LYS A 256 -10.64 4.49 39.82
N ILE A 257 -9.62 4.17 39.01
CA ILE A 257 -8.63 3.15 39.34
C ILE A 257 -7.86 3.53 40.60
N ALA A 258 -7.42 4.79 40.74
CA ALA A 258 -6.73 5.27 41.93
C ALA A 258 -7.62 5.19 43.19
N GLU A 259 -8.90 5.54 43.09
CA GLU A 259 -9.87 5.40 44.19
C GLU A 259 -10.02 3.93 44.63
N LEU A 260 -10.17 3.02 43.68
CA LEU A 260 -10.31 1.58 43.95
C LEU A 260 -9.03 1.01 44.57
N GLN A 261 -7.85 1.43 44.10
CA GLN A 261 -6.58 1.04 44.69
C GLN A 261 -6.46 1.52 46.15
N HIS A 262 -6.87 2.76 46.43
CA HIS A 262 -6.90 3.28 47.80
C HIS A 262 -7.88 2.50 48.69
N MET A 263 -9.07 2.15 48.17
CA MET A 263 -10.04 1.33 48.88
C MET A 263 -9.48 -0.06 49.21
N VAL A 264 -8.83 -0.71 48.25
CA VAL A 264 -8.17 -2.01 48.45
C VAL A 264 -7.06 -1.91 49.51
N ALA A 265 -6.24 -0.87 49.48
CA ALA A 265 -5.21 -0.64 50.48
C ALA A 265 -5.80 -0.50 51.90
N ARG A 266 -6.91 0.25 52.03
CA ARG A 266 -7.63 0.42 53.30
C ARG A 266 -8.19 -0.90 53.83
N LEU A 267 -8.83 -1.69 52.96
CA LEU A 267 -9.39 -3.00 53.32
C LEU A 267 -8.29 -3.98 53.77
N ARG A 268 -7.13 -3.95 53.11
CA ARG A 268 -5.96 -4.76 53.52
C ARG A 268 -5.48 -4.39 54.93
N LEU A 269 -5.40 -3.10 55.26
CA LEU A 269 -5.02 -2.66 56.61
C LEU A 269 -6.03 -3.12 57.67
N GLN A 270 -7.33 -3.03 57.38
CA GLN A 270 -8.39 -3.52 58.28
C GLN A 270 -8.28 -5.03 58.49
N LEU A 271 -8.09 -5.80 57.40
CA LEU A 271 -7.90 -7.24 57.47
C LEU A 271 -6.69 -7.62 58.33
N SER A 272 -5.55 -6.94 58.15
CA SER A 272 -4.36 -7.14 58.97
C SER A 272 -4.58 -6.78 60.45
N SER A 273 -5.43 -5.79 60.74
CA SER A 273 -5.82 -5.46 62.12
C SER A 273 -6.64 -6.58 62.76
N VAL A 274 -7.66 -7.08 62.05
CA VAL A 274 -8.52 -8.18 62.53
C VAL A 274 -7.70 -9.46 62.74
N GLN A 275 -6.82 -9.80 61.79
CA GLN A 275 -5.93 -10.96 61.92
C GLN A 275 -4.99 -10.86 63.12
N ARG A 276 -4.50 -9.67 63.45
CA ARG A 276 -3.68 -9.46 64.66
C ARG A 276 -4.50 -9.63 65.93
N GLY A 277 -5.72 -9.09 65.98
CA GLY A 277 -6.62 -9.29 67.12
C GLY A 277 -6.92 -10.76 67.38
N LEU A 278 -7.28 -11.51 66.33
CA LEU A 278 -7.52 -12.96 66.42
C LEU A 278 -6.30 -13.75 66.89
N ARG A 279 -5.08 -13.33 66.52
CA ARG A 279 -3.84 -13.98 67.01
C ARG A 279 -3.55 -13.69 68.47
N GLN A 280 -3.96 -12.54 69.01
CA GLN A 280 -3.78 -12.20 70.42
C GLN A 280 -4.78 -12.92 71.32
N GLU A 281 -5.98 -13.18 70.82
CA GLU A 281 -7.01 -13.93 71.55
C GLU A 281 -6.88 -15.45 71.42
N ALA A 282 -6.03 -15.93 70.50
CA ALA A 282 -5.73 -17.36 70.39
C ALA A 282 -5.16 -17.85 71.73
N PRO A 283 -5.84 -18.79 72.42
CA PRO A 283 -5.35 -19.37 73.67
C PRO A 283 -3.94 -19.91 73.45
N LEU A 284 -3.04 -19.65 74.40
CA LEU A 284 -1.68 -20.19 74.40
C LEU A 284 -1.73 -21.67 74.00
N PRO A 285 -0.91 -22.11 73.04
CA PRO A 285 -0.91 -23.50 72.61
C PRO A 285 -0.73 -24.36 73.85
N LEU A 286 -1.77 -25.13 74.18
CA LEU A 286 -1.66 -26.24 75.12
C LEU A 286 -0.47 -27.05 74.64
N THR A 287 0.58 -27.09 75.46
CA THR A 287 1.80 -27.85 75.26
C THR A 287 1.39 -29.29 74.96
N THR A 288 1.27 -29.63 73.68
CA THR A 288 1.13 -31.02 73.27
C THR A 288 2.53 -31.62 73.26
N PRO A 289 2.72 -32.77 73.91
CA PRO A 289 4.01 -33.43 73.99
C PRO A 289 4.47 -33.84 72.60
N GLU A 290 5.78 -33.76 72.41
CA GLU A 290 6.54 -34.21 71.25
C GLU A 290 5.89 -35.42 70.56
N ARG A 291 5.40 -35.23 69.34
CA ARG A 291 5.10 -36.35 68.45
C ARG A 291 6.00 -36.26 67.23
N ASN A 292 7.07 -37.06 67.34
CA ASN A 292 7.95 -37.56 66.30
C ASN A 292 7.48 -37.34 64.86
N ASN A 293 8.35 -36.66 64.10
CA ASN A 293 8.84 -37.09 62.79
C ASN A 293 7.96 -38.07 62.02
N ARG A 294 7.30 -37.59 60.97
CA ARG A 294 7.15 -38.34 59.72
C ARG A 294 7.07 -37.39 58.54
N SER A 295 8.20 -37.37 57.84
CA SER A 295 8.39 -36.84 56.49
C SER A 295 7.34 -37.42 55.56
N TYR A 296 6.51 -36.58 54.95
CA TYR A 296 5.65 -36.96 53.82
C TYR A 296 6.05 -36.18 52.58
N HIS A 297 6.37 -36.99 51.57
CA HIS A 297 6.82 -36.74 50.21
C HIS A 297 6.32 -35.48 49.50
N ALA A 298 7.28 -34.89 48.78
CA ALA A 298 7.07 -33.94 47.70
C ALA A 298 6.16 -34.51 46.59
N ILE A 299 5.22 -33.69 46.12
CA ILE A 299 4.43 -33.94 44.90
C ILE A 299 5.21 -33.33 43.73
N PRO A 300 5.59 -34.10 42.69
CA PRO A 300 6.17 -33.54 41.48
C PRO A 300 5.07 -33.14 40.50
N THR A 301 5.01 -31.86 40.14
CA THR A 301 4.12 -31.35 39.11
C THR A 301 4.83 -31.41 37.75
N SER A 302 4.70 -32.54 37.04
CA SER A 302 5.14 -32.66 35.63
C SER A 302 3.96 -32.40 34.70
N VAL A 303 3.91 -31.21 34.08
CA VAL A 303 3.00 -30.90 32.98
C VAL A 303 3.71 -31.20 31.66
N GLN A 304 3.31 -32.29 31.01
CA GLN A 304 3.75 -32.67 29.67
C GLN A 304 3.14 -31.72 28.62
N GLN A 305 4.00 -31.00 27.88
CA GLN A 305 3.63 -30.34 26.62
C GLN A 305 3.65 -31.37 25.48
N ARG A 306 2.51 -31.55 24.79
CA ARG A 306 2.40 -32.32 23.55
C ARG A 306 2.72 -31.41 22.35
N HIS A 307 3.77 -31.73 21.61
CA HIS A 307 3.98 -31.24 20.24
C HIS A 307 3.03 -31.98 19.27
N ARG A 308 2.30 -31.23 18.43
CA ARG A 308 1.61 -31.76 17.24
C ARG A 308 2.48 -31.56 16.01
N HIS A 309 2.74 -32.64 15.29
CA HIS A 309 3.23 -32.64 13.91
C HIS A 309 2.11 -32.21 12.96
N LEU A 310 2.40 -31.28 12.05
CA LEU A 310 1.60 -31.01 10.86
C LEU A 310 2.38 -31.52 9.63
N SER A 311 1.75 -32.43 8.90
CA SER A 311 2.18 -32.98 7.62
C SER A 311 1.67 -32.07 6.51
N SER A 312 2.57 -31.64 5.61
CA SER A 312 2.23 -30.88 4.41
C SER A 312 2.66 -31.67 3.18
N ASP A 313 1.71 -32.16 2.40
CA ASP A 313 1.93 -32.53 1.00
C ASP A 313 0.62 -32.35 0.26
N ASP A 314 0.52 -31.26 -0.51
CA ASP A 314 -0.34 -31.22 -1.68
C ASP A 314 0.17 -30.14 -2.65
N ARG A 315 0.69 -30.56 -3.80
CA ARG A 315 1.11 -29.68 -4.90
C ARG A 315 0.26 -30.00 -6.13
N GLY A 316 -0.89 -29.36 -6.23
CA GLY A 316 -1.68 -29.29 -7.46
C GLY A 316 -1.07 -28.30 -8.45
N GLY A 317 -0.68 -28.78 -9.64
CA GLY A 317 -0.25 -27.96 -10.75
C GLY A 317 -1.45 -27.27 -11.42
N HIS A 318 -1.45 -25.94 -11.45
CA HIS A 318 -2.45 -25.16 -12.18
C HIS A 318 -1.90 -24.72 -13.54
N GLU A 319 -2.63 -25.11 -14.57
CA GLU A 319 -2.43 -24.76 -15.97
C GLU A 319 -2.86 -23.30 -16.22
N LEU A 320 -2.00 -22.53 -16.89
CA LEU A 320 -2.21 -21.10 -17.12
C LEU A 320 -3.06 -20.89 -18.38
N MET A 321 -4.29 -20.41 -18.19
CA MET A 321 -5.17 -19.96 -19.28
C MET A 321 -4.65 -18.65 -19.91
N PRO A 322 -4.81 -18.46 -21.24
CA PRO A 322 -4.44 -17.23 -21.93
C PRO A 322 -5.30 -16.04 -21.50
N LEU A 323 -4.68 -14.86 -21.43
CA LEU A 323 -5.25 -13.64 -20.86
C LEU A 323 -6.05 -12.82 -21.88
N ASP A 324 -7.18 -12.31 -21.42
CA ASP A 324 -8.03 -11.32 -22.10
C ASP A 324 -7.59 -9.90 -21.71
N TYR A 325 -7.18 -9.08 -22.68
CA TYR A 325 -6.49 -7.79 -22.47
C TYR A 325 -7.43 -6.57 -22.41
N ASP A 326 -8.73 -6.72 -22.70
CA ASP A 326 -9.63 -5.59 -22.98
C ASP A 326 -10.00 -4.74 -21.75
N ALA A 327 -9.86 -5.26 -20.53
CA ALA A 327 -10.22 -4.53 -19.32
C ALA A 327 -9.19 -3.46 -18.88
N VAL A 328 -7.97 -3.50 -19.43
CA VAL A 328 -6.86 -2.59 -19.05
C VAL A 328 -6.88 -1.29 -19.86
N ASP A 329 -7.50 -1.29 -21.04
CA ASP A 329 -7.54 -0.14 -21.97
C ASP A 329 -8.30 1.09 -21.48
N VAL A 330 -9.09 0.96 -20.40
CA VAL A 330 -9.83 2.09 -19.79
C VAL A 330 -8.96 2.90 -18.83
N ILE A 331 -7.90 2.31 -18.26
CA ILE A 331 -6.98 3.02 -17.36
C ILE A 331 -6.06 3.94 -18.18
N ASP A 332 -5.58 3.49 -19.33
CA ASP A 332 -4.43 4.09 -20.00
C ASP A 332 -4.70 5.19 -21.03
N ARG A 333 -5.94 5.32 -21.54
CA ARG A 333 -6.25 6.27 -22.62
C ARG A 333 -5.83 7.71 -22.29
N ASN A 334 -5.97 8.13 -21.04
CA ASN A 334 -5.73 9.52 -20.62
C ASN A 334 -4.27 9.96 -20.76
N PHE A 335 -3.31 9.11 -20.40
CA PHE A 335 -1.89 9.46 -20.42
C PHE A 335 -1.33 9.46 -21.84
N ASP A 336 -1.75 8.48 -22.65
CA ASP A 336 -1.31 8.38 -24.03
C ASP A 336 -1.89 9.51 -24.87
N GLU A 337 -3.18 9.82 -24.73
CA GLU A 337 -3.80 10.99 -25.36
C GLU A 337 -3.09 12.28 -24.93
N TYR A 338 -2.77 12.42 -23.63
CA TYR A 338 -2.06 13.58 -23.11
C TYR A 338 -0.69 13.80 -23.77
N PHE A 339 0.10 12.74 -23.96
CA PHE A 339 1.46 12.86 -24.49
C PHE A 339 1.60 12.66 -25.99
N GLN A 340 0.63 12.01 -26.65
CA GLN A 340 0.49 12.07 -28.11
C GLN A 340 0.32 13.51 -28.60
N GLN A 341 -0.25 14.35 -27.74
CA GLN A 341 -0.64 15.71 -28.05
C GLN A 341 0.40 16.74 -27.58
N LEU A 342 1.49 16.36 -26.91
CA LEU A 342 2.56 17.32 -26.62
C LEU A 342 3.48 17.45 -27.84
N ASP A 343 3.61 18.67 -28.36
CA ASP A 343 4.60 18.97 -29.37
C ASP A 343 5.97 19.10 -28.71
N ILE A 344 6.82 18.08 -28.89
CA ILE A 344 8.22 18.08 -28.45
C ILE A 344 9.10 18.46 -29.64
N ASN A 345 8.80 19.59 -30.29
CA ASN A 345 9.70 20.14 -31.30
C ASN A 345 10.89 20.81 -30.58
N HIS A 346 12.03 20.12 -30.60
CA HIS A 346 13.33 20.62 -30.17
C HIS A 346 13.87 21.61 -31.22
N ASP A 347 13.38 22.85 -31.19
CA ASP A 347 14.11 24.00 -31.75
C ASP A 347 14.65 24.83 -30.58
N SER A 348 15.67 24.32 -29.90
CA SER A 348 16.42 25.00 -28.83
C SER A 348 17.91 24.81 -29.01
#